data_AF-A0A2V2N5T4-F1
#
_entry.id   AF-A0A2V2N5T4-F1
#
_cell.length_a   1.000
_cell.length_b   1.000
_cell.length_c   1.000
_cell.angle_alpha   90.00
_cell.angle_beta   90.00
_cell.angle_gamma   90.00
#
_symmetry.space_group_name_H-M   'P 1'
#
loop_
_entity.id
_entity.type
_entity.pdbx_description
1 polymer ?
#
loop_
_entity_poly.entity_id
_entity_poly.type
_entity_poly.pdbx_seq_one_letter_code
_entity_poly.pdbx_strand_id
1 'polypeptide(L)'
;MVFGYAGLYILNILLPLDWSFPFQYSNLTSRIWSLTELLLGIGAFIILAQSRFAIKNREFFTGLFLGTISGTSHYFMNDSLTDGVLTGILVLVCYTSAVLLIRTRSGKSIETFQQPPRSIAWLILFGIIISVPFATLNLTYFYFTSGLQPFSHVISAFILACNPALSEEIIFRLFPLILVFSLLRAKSSERWVCLTVVCIGVIPHSLNHLPDLFVSNPGMAISMAILTSVFFGLPLCLLQLYKGLPSACGFHWFVDMTRFLFGY
;
A
#
# COMPACT_ATOMS: atom_id res chain seq x y z
N MET A 1 12.59 11.17 6.51
CA MET A 1 11.80 10.05 5.95
C MET A 1 12.40 9.57 4.63
N VAL A 2 12.55 10.42 3.60
CA VAL A 2 13.22 10.06 2.33
C VAL A 2 14.64 9.50 2.54
N PHE A 3 15.51 10.21 3.26
CA PHE A 3 16.86 9.74 3.56
C PHE A 3 16.89 8.45 4.41
N GLY A 4 15.89 8.26 5.27
CA GLY A 4 15.76 7.04 6.08
C GLY A 4 15.39 5.83 5.23
N TYR A 5 14.43 5.98 4.31
CA TYR A 5 14.06 4.92 3.37
C TYR A 5 15.19 4.62 2.39
N ALA A 6 15.87 5.63 1.84
CA ALA A 6 17.02 5.42 0.97
C ALA A 6 18.13 4.63 1.67
N GLY A 7 18.43 4.97 2.93
CA GLY A 7 19.37 4.21 3.75
C GLY A 7 18.93 2.76 3.96
N LEU A 8 17.65 2.53 4.31
CA LEU A 8 17.08 1.19 4.45
C LEU A 8 17.18 0.39 3.13
N TYR A 9 16.89 1.01 2.00
CA TYR A 9 16.94 0.39 0.68
C TYR A 9 18.37 -0.01 0.30
N ILE A 10 19.33 0.87 0.53
CA ILE A 10 20.76 0.61 0.29
C ILE A 10 21.23 -0.54 1.20
N LEU A 11 20.90 -0.50 2.49
CA LEU A 11 21.23 -1.58 3.43
C LEU A 11 20.59 -2.91 3.00
N ASN A 12 19.36 -2.88 2.48
CA ASN A 12 18.71 -4.07 1.94
C ASN A 12 19.45 -4.64 0.72
N ILE A 13 20.13 -3.84 -0.09
CA ILE A 13 20.93 -4.38 -1.22
C ILE A 13 22.28 -4.91 -0.72
N LEU A 14 22.90 -4.22 0.25
CA LEU A 14 24.27 -4.53 0.69
C LEU A 14 24.35 -5.71 1.66
N LEU A 15 23.32 -5.94 2.48
CA LEU A 15 23.35 -7.01 3.48
C LEU A 15 22.97 -8.36 2.87
N PRO A 16 23.70 -9.46 3.18
CA PRO A 16 23.31 -10.80 2.75
C PRO A 16 21.90 -11.18 3.23
N LEU A 17 21.16 -11.97 2.45
CA LEU A 17 19.85 -12.48 2.86
C LEU A 17 19.94 -13.37 4.12
N ASP A 18 21.05 -14.08 4.31
CA ASP A 18 21.27 -14.95 5.46
C ASP A 18 21.42 -14.19 6.78
N TRP A 19 21.65 -12.87 6.72
CA TRP A 19 21.75 -12.01 7.90
C TRP A 19 20.37 -11.51 8.38
N SER A 20 19.30 -12.00 7.77
CA SER A 20 17.95 -11.66 8.14
C SER A 20 17.54 -12.48 9.37
N PHE A 21 17.73 -11.89 10.55
CA PHE A 21 17.25 -12.43 11.82
C PHE A 21 16.21 -11.47 12.42
N PRO A 22 15.08 -11.95 12.98
CA PRO A 22 14.68 -13.34 13.17
C PRO A 22 13.97 -13.98 11.96
N PHE A 23 13.69 -13.21 10.90
CA PHE A 23 12.92 -13.67 9.74
C PHE A 23 13.84 -14.03 8.57
N GLN A 24 13.71 -15.25 8.06
CA GLN A 24 14.38 -15.65 6.83
C GLN A 24 13.57 -15.21 5.61
N TYR A 25 14.22 -14.55 4.66
CA TYR A 25 13.60 -14.07 3.42
C TYR A 25 14.19 -14.79 2.22
N SER A 26 13.34 -15.14 1.26
CA SER A 26 13.75 -15.83 0.03
C SER A 26 14.42 -14.92 -1.00
N ASN A 27 14.15 -13.62 -0.97
CA ASN A 27 14.68 -12.63 -1.91
C ASN A 27 14.72 -11.22 -1.30
N LEU A 28 15.39 -10.28 -1.98
CA LEU A 28 15.61 -8.93 -1.48
C LEU A 28 14.32 -8.09 -1.50
N THR A 29 13.41 -8.39 -2.43
CA THR A 29 12.10 -7.75 -2.56
C THR A 29 11.21 -8.05 -1.35
N SER A 30 11.06 -9.31 -0.98
CA SER A 30 10.30 -9.74 0.19
C SER A 30 10.88 -9.15 1.48
N ARG A 31 12.21 -9.07 1.59
CA ARG A 31 12.85 -8.47 2.77
C ARG A 31 12.54 -6.98 2.92
N ILE A 32 12.76 -6.16 1.89
CA ILE A 32 12.47 -4.72 2.00
C ILE A 32 10.98 -4.46 2.23
N TRP A 33 10.13 -5.30 1.63
CA TRP A 33 8.69 -5.24 1.81
C TRP A 33 8.33 -5.39 3.28
N SER A 34 8.69 -6.52 3.89
CA SER A 34 8.38 -6.80 5.30
C SER A 34 9.04 -5.82 6.26
N LEU A 35 10.28 -5.40 6.01
CA LEU A 35 10.95 -4.39 6.83
C LEU A 35 10.23 -3.06 6.79
N THR A 36 9.84 -2.61 5.60
CA THR A 36 9.11 -1.34 5.44
C THR A 36 7.73 -1.44 6.08
N GLU A 37 7.02 -2.54 5.86
CA GLU A 37 5.71 -2.81 6.46
C GLU A 37 5.76 -2.76 7.99
N LEU A 38 6.75 -3.46 8.59
CA LEU A 38 6.96 -3.50 10.03
C LEU A 38 7.33 -2.12 10.60
N LEU A 39 8.23 -1.39 9.96
CA LEU A 39 8.62 -0.05 10.40
C LEU A 39 7.46 0.94 10.36
N LEU A 40 6.61 0.86 9.33
CA LEU A 40 5.39 1.65 9.23
C LEU A 40 4.39 1.25 10.32
N GLY A 41 4.22 -0.06 10.58
CA GLY A 41 3.42 -0.58 11.68
C GLY A 41 3.88 -0.09 13.06
N ILE A 42 5.19 -0.16 13.33
CA ILE A 42 5.79 0.36 14.56
C ILE A 42 5.54 1.87 14.68
N GLY A 43 5.76 2.63 13.61
CA GLY A 43 5.47 4.06 13.57
C GLY A 43 4.01 4.36 13.87
N ALA A 44 3.08 3.60 13.28
CA ALA A 44 1.65 3.74 13.51
C ALA A 44 1.28 3.42 14.96
N PHE A 45 1.86 2.36 15.54
CA PHE A 45 1.67 1.99 16.94
C PHE A 45 2.19 3.05 17.91
N ILE A 46 3.37 3.64 17.65
CA ILE A 46 3.93 4.73 18.46
C ILE A 46 2.95 5.91 18.52
N ILE A 47 2.34 6.28 17.38
CA ILE A 47 1.33 7.35 17.34
C ILE A 47 0.10 7.00 18.18
N LEU A 48 -0.40 5.76 18.09
CA LEU A 48 -1.50 5.31 18.93
C LEU A 48 -1.14 5.38 20.42
N ALA A 49 0.03 4.88 20.81
CA ALA A 49 0.51 4.90 22.19
C ALA A 49 0.67 6.34 22.71
N GLN A 50 1.25 7.25 21.92
CA GLN A 50 1.39 8.66 22.27
C GLN A 50 0.05 9.38 22.44
N SER A 51 -0.96 8.97 21.67
CA SER A 51 -2.33 9.47 21.82
C SER A 51 -3.10 8.84 22.99
N ARG A 52 -2.46 7.96 23.77
CA ARG A 52 -3.09 7.11 24.80
C ARG A 52 -4.27 6.31 24.28
N PHE A 53 -4.16 5.83 23.03
CA PHE A 53 -5.20 5.07 22.35
C PHE A 53 -6.56 5.78 22.36
N ALA A 54 -6.57 7.11 22.16
CA ALA A 54 -7.79 7.91 22.09
C ALA A 54 -8.58 7.66 20.80
N ILE A 55 -8.83 6.40 20.43
CA ILE A 55 -9.48 5.91 19.21
C ILE A 55 -10.99 5.82 19.45
N LYS A 56 -11.82 6.21 18.47
CA LYS A 56 -13.28 6.01 18.55
C LYS A 56 -13.63 4.58 18.17
N ASN A 57 -14.69 4.01 18.78
CA ASN A 57 -15.17 2.66 18.45
C ASN A 57 -15.35 2.42 16.95
N ARG A 58 -15.95 3.38 16.22
CA ARG A 58 -16.12 3.27 14.76
C ARG A 58 -14.78 3.13 14.03
N GLU A 59 -13.76 3.90 14.42
CA GLU A 59 -12.42 3.87 13.81
C GLU A 59 -11.78 2.50 14.02
N PHE A 60 -11.86 1.97 15.25
CA PHE A 60 -11.36 0.65 15.60
C PHE A 60 -12.06 -0.47 14.84
N PHE A 61 -13.41 -0.52 14.87
CA PHE A 61 -14.15 -1.60 14.20
C PHE A 61 -14.03 -1.56 12.68
N THR A 62 -13.91 -0.37 12.06
CA THR A 62 -13.59 -0.29 10.62
C THR A 62 -12.19 -0.81 10.34
N GLY A 63 -11.19 -0.42 11.13
CA GLY A 63 -9.83 -0.96 10.98
C GLY A 63 -9.77 -2.48 11.18
N LEU A 64 -10.51 -3.01 12.15
CA LEU A 64 -10.58 -4.44 12.42
C LEU A 64 -11.24 -5.18 11.24
N PHE A 65 -12.33 -4.65 10.70
CA PHE A 65 -13.00 -5.23 9.54
C PHE A 65 -12.08 -5.28 8.31
N LEU A 66 -11.41 -4.17 7.99
CA LEU A 66 -10.46 -4.11 6.88
C LEU A 66 -9.25 -5.03 7.11
N GLY A 67 -8.73 -5.05 8.34
CA GLY A 67 -7.63 -5.93 8.74
C GLY A 67 -7.98 -7.41 8.61
N THR A 68 -9.19 -7.81 9.04
CA THR A 68 -9.66 -9.19 8.88
C THR A 68 -9.76 -9.59 7.42
N ILE A 69 -10.30 -8.73 6.54
CA ILE A 69 -10.38 -9.01 5.11
C ILE A 69 -8.98 -9.17 4.52
N SER A 70 -8.08 -8.21 4.80
CA SER A 70 -6.72 -8.23 4.26
C SER A 70 -5.92 -9.42 4.77
N GLY A 71 -6.01 -9.74 6.06
CA GLY A 71 -5.29 -10.85 6.68
C GLY A 71 -5.81 -12.21 6.21
N THR A 72 -7.12 -12.36 6.06
CA THR A 72 -7.73 -13.58 5.49
C THR A 72 -7.31 -13.78 4.04
N SER A 73 -7.33 -12.71 3.23
CA SER A 73 -6.84 -12.75 1.86
C SER A 73 -5.36 -13.13 1.77
N HIS A 74 -4.52 -12.58 2.66
CA HIS A 74 -3.10 -12.93 2.74
C HIS A 74 -2.86 -14.40 3.09
N TYR A 75 -3.64 -14.92 4.04
CA TYR A 75 -3.61 -16.33 4.39
C TYR A 75 -3.89 -17.21 3.17
N PHE A 76 -4.92 -16.89 2.38
CA PHE A 76 -5.22 -17.63 1.15
C PHE A 76 -4.15 -17.49 0.06
N MET A 77 -3.37 -16.41 0.07
CA MET A 77 -2.30 -16.17 -0.89
C MET A 77 -1.04 -16.99 -0.57
N ASN A 78 -0.65 -17.05 0.71
CA ASN A 78 0.65 -17.56 1.14
C ASN A 78 0.58 -18.81 2.04
N ASP A 79 -0.63 -19.31 2.35
CA ASP A 79 -0.90 -20.42 3.27
C ASP A 79 -0.23 -20.26 4.66
N SER A 80 -0.10 -19.00 5.11
CA SER A 80 0.58 -18.63 6.35
C SER A 80 -0.37 -17.88 7.27
N LEU A 81 -0.83 -18.55 8.33
CA LEU A 81 -1.70 -17.94 9.33
C LEU A 81 -0.98 -16.79 10.06
N THR A 82 0.31 -16.99 10.38
CA THR A 82 1.12 -15.98 11.06
C THR A 82 1.21 -14.70 10.25
N ASP A 83 1.51 -14.80 8.95
CA ASP A 83 1.63 -13.61 8.11
C ASP A 83 0.25 -12.98 7.87
N GLY A 84 -0.80 -13.80 7.70
CA GLY A 84 -2.17 -13.29 7.61
C GLY A 84 -2.60 -12.49 8.83
N VAL A 85 -2.34 -13.01 10.03
CA VAL A 85 -2.63 -12.32 11.30
C VAL A 85 -1.80 -11.04 11.43
N LEU A 86 -0.50 -11.10 11.14
CA LEU A 86 0.39 -9.95 11.21
C LEU A 86 -0.07 -8.84 10.27
N THR A 87 -0.32 -9.15 9.00
CA THR A 87 -0.82 -8.19 8.01
C THR A 87 -2.15 -7.58 8.44
N GLY A 88 -3.07 -8.38 8.98
CA GLY A 88 -4.34 -7.89 9.51
C GLY A 88 -4.17 -6.91 10.68
N ILE A 89 -3.25 -7.20 11.61
CA ILE A 89 -2.91 -6.30 12.71
C ILE A 89 -2.28 -5.00 12.18
N LEU A 90 -1.35 -5.10 11.23
CA LEU A 90 -0.69 -3.93 10.64
C LEU A 90 -1.68 -3.02 9.92
N VAL A 91 -2.64 -3.59 9.16
CA VAL A 91 -3.75 -2.83 8.56
C VAL A 91 -4.58 -2.12 9.63
N LEU A 92 -4.99 -2.82 10.69
CA LEU A 92 -5.75 -2.22 11.79
C LEU A 92 -5.00 -1.04 12.43
N VAL A 93 -3.74 -1.24 12.78
CA VAL A 93 -2.91 -0.24 13.47
C VAL A 93 -2.64 0.96 12.55
N CYS A 94 -2.23 0.74 11.30
CA CYS A 94 -1.97 1.81 10.32
C CYS A 94 -3.23 2.60 9.99
N TYR A 95 -4.37 1.93 9.75
CA TYR A 95 -5.64 2.60 9.48
C TYR A 95 -6.10 3.47 10.65
N THR A 96 -6.17 2.89 11.85
CA THR A 96 -6.65 3.61 13.04
C THR A 96 -5.73 4.79 13.39
N SER A 97 -4.42 4.61 13.26
CA SER A 97 -3.43 5.66 13.46
C SER A 97 -3.59 6.81 12.45
N ALA A 98 -3.79 6.49 11.16
CA ALA A 98 -4.03 7.50 10.13
C ALA A 98 -5.32 8.30 10.40
N VAL A 99 -6.42 7.62 10.72
CA VAL A 99 -7.70 8.30 11.00
C VAL A 99 -7.62 9.17 12.26
N LEU A 100 -6.92 8.70 13.31
CA LEU A 100 -6.64 9.47 14.51
C LEU A 100 -5.84 10.74 14.19
N LEU A 101 -4.79 10.64 13.37
CA LEU A 101 -3.97 11.78 12.94
C LEU A 101 -4.80 12.81 12.16
N ILE A 102 -5.68 12.35 11.27
CA ILE A 102 -6.62 13.23 10.59
C ILE A 102 -7.48 13.96 11.62
N ARG A 103 -8.14 13.23 12.53
CA ARG A 103 -9.06 13.84 13.50
C ARG A 103 -8.37 14.85 14.43
N THR A 104 -7.16 14.54 14.91
CA THR A 104 -6.48 15.34 15.95
C THR A 104 -5.56 16.41 15.38
N ARG A 105 -5.03 16.20 14.18
CA ARG A 105 -3.99 17.03 13.58
C ARG A 105 -4.25 17.41 12.13
N SER A 106 -5.48 17.34 11.60
CA SER A 106 -5.75 17.91 10.26
C SER A 106 -6.50 19.24 10.27
N GLY A 107 -7.26 19.60 11.32
CA GLY A 107 -7.84 20.94 11.56
C GLY A 107 -8.89 21.43 10.52
N LYS A 108 -8.68 21.12 9.24
CA LYS A 108 -9.68 20.93 8.21
C LYS A 108 -9.84 19.42 8.05
N SER A 109 -11.06 18.92 8.09
CA SER A 109 -11.31 17.55 7.65
C SER A 109 -10.74 17.41 6.25
N ILE A 110 -9.78 16.52 6.07
CA ILE A 110 -9.61 15.90 4.76
C ILE A 110 -10.96 15.18 4.52
N GLU A 111 -11.88 15.85 3.81
CA GLU A 111 -13.29 15.44 3.61
C GLU A 111 -13.40 14.03 3.00
N THR A 112 -12.30 13.54 2.45
CA THR A 112 -12.11 12.22 1.87
C THR A 112 -12.39 11.05 2.83
N PHE A 113 -12.57 11.26 4.15
CA PHE A 113 -12.79 10.20 5.15
C PHE A 113 -14.09 10.28 5.94
N GLN A 114 -15.00 11.20 5.61
CA GLN A 114 -16.32 11.32 6.28
C GLN A 114 -17.49 11.12 5.32
N GLN A 115 -17.33 10.28 4.30
CA GLN A 115 -18.38 10.12 3.32
C GLN A 115 -19.46 9.09 3.75
N PRO A 116 -20.74 9.31 3.36
CA PRO A 116 -21.83 8.39 3.68
C PRO A 116 -21.65 7.01 3.01
N PRO A 117 -22.22 5.92 3.55
CA PRO A 117 -22.02 4.57 3.01
C PRO A 117 -22.40 4.41 1.52
N ARG A 118 -23.44 5.11 1.06
CA ARG A 118 -23.85 5.11 -0.36
C ARG A 118 -22.76 5.68 -1.28
N SER A 119 -21.91 6.57 -0.79
CA SER A 119 -20.78 7.06 -1.57
C SER A 119 -19.57 6.14 -1.51
N ILE A 120 -19.42 5.27 -0.52
CA ILE A 120 -18.30 4.29 -0.46
C ILE A 120 -18.39 3.33 -1.64
N ALA A 121 -19.56 2.73 -1.87
CA ALA A 121 -19.76 1.83 -3.02
C ALA A 121 -19.52 2.54 -4.36
N TRP A 122 -19.99 3.78 -4.48
CA TRP A 122 -19.75 4.58 -5.67
C TRP A 122 -18.27 4.93 -5.87
N LEU A 123 -17.54 5.24 -4.80
CA LEU A 123 -16.10 5.53 -4.87
C LEU A 123 -15.30 4.28 -5.27
N ILE A 124 -15.66 3.10 -4.76
CA ILE A 124 -15.05 1.84 -5.19
C ILE A 124 -15.31 1.62 -6.68
N LEU A 125 -16.56 1.75 -7.12
CA LEU A 125 -16.93 1.60 -8.54
C LEU A 125 -16.21 2.64 -9.42
N PHE A 126 -16.08 3.88 -8.95
CA PHE A 126 -15.31 4.90 -9.64
C PHE A 126 -13.85 4.48 -9.81
N GLY A 127 -13.21 3.96 -8.76
CA GLY A 127 -11.86 3.39 -8.83
C GLY A 127 -11.72 2.28 -9.86
N ILE A 128 -12.68 1.34 -9.87
CA ILE A 128 -12.75 0.23 -10.84
C ILE A 128 -12.86 0.75 -12.28
N ILE A 129 -13.73 1.74 -12.54
CA ILE A 129 -13.88 2.30 -13.88
C ILE A 129 -12.58 2.93 -14.37
N ILE A 130 -11.90 3.68 -13.50
CA ILE A 130 -10.63 4.33 -13.84
C ILE A 130 -9.50 3.32 -14.04
N SER A 131 -9.53 2.15 -13.38
CA SER A 131 -8.47 1.15 -13.48
C SER A 131 -8.52 0.29 -14.74
N VAL A 132 -9.63 0.26 -15.49
CA VAL A 132 -9.76 -0.54 -16.72
C VAL A 132 -8.55 -0.41 -17.68
N PRO A 133 -8.12 0.79 -18.12
CA PRO A 133 -6.96 0.91 -19.00
C PRO A 133 -5.65 0.41 -18.35
N PHE A 134 -5.51 0.56 -17.04
CA PHE A 134 -4.33 0.13 -16.30
C PHE A 134 -4.29 -1.38 -16.09
N ALA A 135 -5.45 -2.01 -15.88
CA ALA A 135 -5.61 -3.45 -15.87
C ALA A 135 -5.22 -4.05 -17.23
N THR A 136 -5.67 -3.45 -18.34
CA THR A 136 -5.26 -3.86 -19.68
C THR A 136 -3.75 -3.72 -19.90
N LEU A 137 -3.15 -2.60 -19.48
CA LEU A 137 -1.71 -2.39 -19.55
C LEU A 137 -0.95 -3.44 -18.71
N ASN A 138 -1.42 -3.71 -17.49
CA ASN A 138 -0.81 -4.69 -16.59
C ASN A 138 -0.85 -6.10 -17.18
N LEU A 139 -2.01 -6.54 -17.67
CA LEU A 139 -2.16 -7.84 -18.34
C LEU A 139 -1.29 -7.95 -19.59
N THR A 140 -1.20 -6.88 -20.38
CA THR A 140 -0.36 -6.84 -21.58
C THR A 140 1.11 -7.01 -21.21
N TYR A 141 1.59 -6.33 -20.17
CA TYR A 141 2.94 -6.51 -19.65
C TYR A 141 3.19 -7.97 -19.25
N PHE A 142 2.33 -8.57 -18.42
CA PHE A 142 2.50 -9.95 -17.97
C PHE A 142 2.42 -10.97 -19.11
N TYR A 143 1.57 -10.74 -20.09
CA TYR A 143 1.50 -11.56 -21.29
C TYR A 143 2.83 -11.54 -22.07
N PHE A 144 3.45 -10.37 -22.24
CA PHE A 144 4.72 -10.28 -22.95
C PHE A 144 5.90 -10.84 -22.16
N THR A 145 5.85 -10.83 -20.82
CA THR A 145 6.94 -11.37 -19.99
C THR A 145 6.82 -12.88 -19.75
N SER A 146 5.60 -13.39 -19.60
CA SER A 146 5.35 -14.75 -19.10
C SER A 146 4.54 -15.61 -20.06
N GLY A 147 4.11 -15.08 -21.21
CA GLY A 147 3.28 -15.78 -22.18
C GLY A 147 1.86 -16.04 -21.68
N LEU A 148 1.08 -16.85 -22.42
CA LEU A 148 -0.28 -17.23 -22.02
C LEU A 148 -0.26 -18.09 -20.75
N GLN A 149 -1.05 -17.69 -19.75
CA GLN A 149 -1.29 -18.45 -18.53
C GLN A 149 -2.73 -18.99 -18.50
N PRO A 150 -2.97 -20.11 -17.80
CA PRO A 150 -4.32 -20.64 -17.62
C PRO A 150 -5.15 -19.72 -16.72
N PHE A 151 -6.43 -19.55 -17.06
CA PHE A 151 -7.36 -18.80 -16.23
C PHE A 151 -7.52 -19.44 -14.85
N SER A 152 -7.51 -18.59 -13.81
CA SER A 152 -7.78 -18.98 -12.44
C SER A 152 -9.28 -18.89 -12.10
N HIS A 153 -9.67 -19.45 -10.97
CA HIS A 153 -11.04 -19.33 -10.48
C HIS A 153 -11.36 -17.88 -10.06
N VAL A 154 -12.49 -17.35 -10.55
CA VAL A 154 -12.94 -15.96 -10.27
C VAL A 154 -13.00 -15.64 -8.78
N ILE A 155 -13.50 -16.57 -7.96
CA ILE A 155 -13.61 -16.39 -6.50
C ILE A 155 -12.21 -16.31 -5.86
N SER A 156 -11.27 -17.12 -6.32
CA SER A 156 -9.88 -17.07 -5.82
C SER A 156 -9.24 -15.74 -6.18
N ALA A 157 -9.30 -15.31 -7.44
CA ALA A 157 -8.77 -14.02 -7.89
C ALA A 157 -9.39 -12.83 -7.12
N PHE A 158 -10.71 -12.88 -6.88
CA PHE A 158 -11.42 -11.90 -6.06
C PHE A 158 -10.83 -11.82 -4.65
N ILE A 159 -10.68 -12.98 -3.98
CA ILE A 159 -10.17 -13.06 -2.61
C ILE A 159 -8.71 -12.61 -2.55
N LEU A 160 -7.85 -13.08 -3.45
CA LEU A 160 -6.42 -12.75 -3.47
C LEU A 160 -6.17 -11.26 -3.68
N ALA A 161 -6.96 -10.60 -4.54
CA ALA A 161 -6.84 -9.17 -4.80
C ALA A 161 -7.22 -8.29 -3.60
N CYS A 162 -7.95 -8.82 -2.60
CA CYS A 162 -8.33 -8.04 -1.43
C CYS A 162 -7.14 -7.65 -0.55
N ASN A 163 -6.10 -8.47 -0.44
CA ASN A 163 -4.93 -8.12 0.35
C ASN A 163 -4.19 -6.92 -0.24
N PRO A 164 -3.61 -6.97 -1.45
CA PRO A 164 -2.83 -5.84 -1.99
C PRO A 164 -3.68 -4.56 -2.05
N ALA A 165 -4.97 -4.67 -2.39
CA ALA A 165 -5.88 -3.53 -2.39
C ALA A 165 -6.16 -2.89 -1.03
N LEU A 166 -5.89 -3.59 0.09
CA LEU A 166 -6.10 -3.07 1.43
C LEU A 166 -4.77 -2.80 2.14
N SER A 167 -3.90 -3.80 2.24
CA SER A 167 -2.60 -3.70 2.90
C SER A 167 -1.74 -2.62 2.25
N GLU A 168 -1.63 -2.59 0.92
CA GLU A 168 -0.79 -1.63 0.23
C GLU A 168 -1.35 -0.21 0.31
N GLU A 169 -2.65 -0.05 0.09
CA GLU A 169 -3.29 1.26 0.18
C GLU A 169 -3.27 1.85 1.60
N ILE A 170 -3.36 1.00 2.63
CA ILE A 170 -3.44 1.44 4.01
C ILE A 170 -2.04 1.63 4.62
N ILE A 171 -1.20 0.60 4.53
CA ILE A 171 0.11 0.57 5.17
C ILE A 171 1.10 1.43 4.39
N PHE A 172 1.20 1.24 3.07
CA PHE A 172 2.25 1.88 2.27
C PHE A 172 1.84 3.24 1.70
N ARG A 173 0.55 3.57 1.67
CA ARG A 173 0.07 4.86 1.16
C ARG A 173 -0.63 5.70 2.21
N LEU A 174 -1.77 5.26 2.73
CA LEU A 174 -2.63 6.08 3.60
C LEU A 174 -1.86 6.57 4.82
N PHE A 175 -1.27 5.66 5.57
CA PHE A 175 -0.57 6.01 6.80
C PHE A 175 0.64 6.93 6.53
N PRO A 176 1.57 6.62 5.61
CA PRO A 176 2.69 7.50 5.27
C PRO A 176 2.26 8.88 4.77
N LEU A 177 1.26 8.95 3.89
CA LEU A 177 0.74 10.20 3.36
C LEU A 177 0.23 11.11 4.49
N ILE A 178 -0.62 10.56 5.36
CA ILE A 178 -1.20 11.31 6.49
C ILE A 178 -0.13 11.69 7.52
N LEU A 179 0.81 10.79 7.81
CA LEU A 179 1.91 11.06 8.72
C LEU A 179 2.75 12.25 8.22
N VAL A 180 3.23 12.19 6.97
CA VAL A 180 4.04 13.26 6.36
C VAL A 180 3.26 14.58 6.30
N PHE A 181 2.01 14.54 5.86
CA PHE A 181 1.16 15.73 5.82
C PHE A 181 1.03 16.37 7.21
N SER A 182 0.78 15.57 8.25
CA SER A 182 0.65 16.05 9.63
C SER A 182 1.93 16.68 10.19
N LEU A 183 3.11 16.20 9.76
CA LEU A 183 4.41 16.68 10.20
C LEU A 183 4.83 17.97 9.49
N LEU A 184 4.50 18.12 8.21
CA LEU A 184 5.00 19.22 7.38
C LEU A 184 4.06 20.42 7.30
N ARG A 185 2.73 20.24 7.43
CA ARG A 185 1.74 21.31 7.19
C ARG A 185 1.96 22.61 7.99
N ALA A 186 2.56 22.52 9.18
CA ALA A 186 2.76 23.66 10.06
C ALA A 186 4.10 24.38 9.80
N LYS A 187 4.99 23.79 9.01
CA LYS A 187 6.40 24.21 8.88
C LYS A 187 6.82 24.51 7.44
N SER A 188 5.96 24.29 6.47
CA SER A 188 6.33 24.37 5.05
C SER A 188 5.19 24.92 4.21
N SER A 189 5.51 25.53 3.06
CA SER A 189 4.49 26.00 2.12
C SER A 189 3.68 24.83 1.57
N GLU A 190 2.40 25.07 1.26
CA GLU A 190 1.47 24.07 0.74
C GLU A 190 2.00 23.32 -0.50
N ARG A 191 2.67 24.02 -1.44
CA ARG A 191 3.26 23.40 -2.64
C ARG A 191 4.30 22.33 -2.30
N TRP A 192 5.22 22.65 -1.40
CA TRP A 192 6.26 21.71 -0.94
C TRP A 192 5.69 20.55 -0.13
N VAL A 193 4.66 20.79 0.68
CA VAL A 193 3.94 19.72 1.39
C VAL A 193 3.31 18.76 0.40
N CYS A 194 2.57 19.28 -0.58
CA CYS A 194 1.91 18.48 -1.62
C CYS A 194 2.91 17.65 -2.41
N LEU A 195 3.99 18.27 -2.92
CA LEU A 195 5.04 17.57 -3.66
C LEU A 195 5.66 16.45 -2.82
N THR A 196 5.99 16.72 -1.55
CA THR A 196 6.62 15.73 -0.67
C THR A 196 5.68 14.56 -0.39
N VAL A 197 4.40 14.85 -0.14
CA VAL A 197 3.35 13.83 0.10
C VAL A 197 3.21 12.94 -1.14
N VAL A 198 3.13 13.50 -2.35
CA VAL A 198 3.06 12.72 -3.59
C VAL A 198 4.33 11.88 -3.79
N CYS A 199 5.53 12.46 -3.64
CA CYS A 199 6.78 11.71 -3.79
C CYS A 199 6.87 10.54 -2.80
N ILE A 200 6.47 10.73 -1.54
CA ILE A 200 6.47 9.67 -0.52
C ILE A 200 5.40 8.61 -0.79
N GLY A 201 4.23 9.00 -1.30
CA GLY A 201 3.15 8.06 -1.61
C GLY A 201 3.43 7.17 -2.82
N VAL A 202 4.35 7.58 -3.70
CA VAL A 202 4.63 6.92 -4.97
C VAL A 202 5.96 6.17 -4.94
N ILE A 203 7.07 6.89 -4.72
CA ILE A 203 8.42 6.40 -5.02
C ILE A 203 8.84 5.23 -4.11
N PRO A 204 8.77 5.34 -2.76
CA PRO A 204 9.20 4.26 -1.87
C PRO A 204 8.46 2.96 -2.12
N HIS A 205 7.14 3.04 -2.34
CA HIS A 205 6.33 1.86 -2.58
C HIS A 205 6.70 1.20 -3.92
N SER A 206 6.83 1.96 -5.02
CA SER A 206 7.30 1.41 -6.30
C SER A 206 8.68 0.77 -6.21
N LEU A 207 9.60 1.36 -5.44
CA LEU A 207 10.94 0.81 -5.24
C LEU A 207 10.94 -0.52 -4.48
N ASN A 208 9.97 -0.77 -3.59
CA ASN A 208 9.89 -2.02 -2.84
C ASN A 208 9.73 -3.25 -3.74
N HIS A 209 9.19 -3.12 -4.95
CA HIS A 209 9.01 -4.23 -5.90
C HIS A 209 10.28 -4.59 -6.70
N LEU A 210 11.34 -3.79 -6.59
CA LEU A 210 12.46 -3.81 -7.52
C LEU A 210 13.85 -4.22 -6.99
N PRO A 211 14.10 -4.52 -5.69
CA PRO A 211 15.47 -4.82 -5.24
C PRO A 211 16.18 -5.94 -6.03
N ASP A 212 15.51 -7.05 -6.30
CA ASP A 212 16.13 -8.16 -7.05
C ASP A 212 16.40 -7.77 -8.51
N LEU A 213 15.54 -6.93 -9.10
CA LEU A 213 15.77 -6.38 -10.43
C LEU A 213 16.91 -5.36 -10.45
N PHE A 214 17.09 -4.57 -9.39
CA PHE A 214 18.22 -3.65 -9.25
C PHE A 214 19.55 -4.39 -9.22
N VAL A 215 19.60 -5.57 -8.56
CA VAL A 215 20.81 -6.39 -8.52
C VAL A 215 21.07 -7.07 -9.86
N SER A 216 20.04 -7.62 -10.50
CA SER A 216 20.20 -8.40 -11.75
C SER A 216 20.29 -7.54 -13.01
N ASN A 217 19.55 -6.43 -13.08
CA ASN A 217 19.52 -5.52 -14.23
C ASN A 217 19.17 -4.08 -13.80
N PRO A 218 20.15 -3.28 -13.34
CA PRO A 218 19.93 -1.93 -12.82
C PRO A 218 19.23 -0.99 -13.83
N GLY A 219 19.57 -1.08 -15.11
CA GLY A 219 18.97 -0.22 -16.15
C GLY A 219 17.49 -0.49 -16.35
N MET A 220 17.11 -1.77 -16.37
CA MET A 220 15.69 -2.16 -16.40
C MET A 220 14.99 -1.78 -15.09
N ALA A 221 15.64 -1.94 -13.94
CA ALA A 221 15.06 -1.55 -12.64
C ALA A 221 14.71 -0.06 -12.58
N ILE A 222 15.59 0.83 -13.06
CA ILE A 222 15.31 2.27 -13.14
C ILE A 222 14.12 2.54 -14.07
N SER A 223 14.10 1.89 -15.23
CA SER A 223 13.01 2.03 -16.21
C SER A 223 11.67 1.60 -15.60
N MET A 224 11.65 0.43 -14.94
CA MET A 224 10.47 -0.09 -14.26
C MET A 224 10.08 0.74 -13.05
N ALA A 225 11.02 1.33 -12.30
CA ALA A 225 10.71 2.25 -11.19
C ALA A 225 9.94 3.48 -11.69
N ILE A 226 10.38 4.06 -12.83
CA ILE A 226 9.70 5.19 -13.46
C ILE A 226 8.33 4.77 -13.96
N LEU A 227 8.24 3.67 -14.73
CA LEU A 227 6.99 3.21 -15.33
C LEU A 227 5.95 2.85 -14.26
N THR A 228 6.34 2.07 -13.24
CA THR A 228 5.43 1.69 -12.14
C THR A 228 5.00 2.90 -11.31
N SER A 229 5.90 3.85 -11.08
CA SER A 229 5.56 5.11 -10.41
C SER A 229 4.56 5.94 -11.21
N VAL A 230 4.74 6.08 -12.52
CA VAL A 230 3.90 6.91 -13.39
C VAL A 230 2.54 6.27 -13.67
N PHE A 231 2.53 4.98 -14.01
CA PHE A 231 1.30 4.29 -14.44
C PHE A 231 0.49 3.71 -13.29
N PHE A 232 1.09 3.36 -12.15
CA PHE A 232 0.34 2.76 -11.05
C PHE A 232 0.41 3.62 -9.79
N GLY A 233 1.62 3.96 -9.33
CA GLY A 233 1.80 4.67 -8.06
C GLY A 233 1.14 6.06 -8.05
N LEU A 234 1.37 6.88 -9.07
CA LEU A 234 0.85 8.24 -9.15
C LEU A 234 -0.69 8.25 -9.26
N PRO A 235 -1.35 7.53 -10.20
CA PRO A 235 -2.80 7.48 -10.26
C PRO A 235 -3.44 7.05 -8.94
N LEU A 236 -2.90 6.02 -8.28
CA LEU A 236 -3.38 5.56 -6.98
C LEU A 236 -3.21 6.61 -5.90
N CYS A 237 -2.04 7.27 -5.84
CA CYS A 237 -1.80 8.36 -4.89
C CYS A 237 -2.78 9.53 -5.11
N LEU A 238 -3.05 9.91 -6.36
CA LEU A 238 -3.99 11.00 -6.68
C LEU A 238 -5.44 10.59 -6.34
N LEU A 239 -5.85 9.36 -6.67
CA LEU A 239 -7.16 8.84 -6.27
C LEU A 239 -7.32 8.86 -4.75
N GLN A 240 -6.31 8.40 -4.01
CA GLN A 240 -6.32 8.43 -2.54
C GLN A 240 -6.45 9.86 -1.99
N LEU A 241 -5.72 10.83 -2.55
CA LEU A 241 -5.75 12.23 -2.08
C LEU A 241 -7.09 12.92 -2.40
N TYR A 242 -7.62 12.74 -3.61
CA TYR A 242 -8.78 13.50 -4.09
C TYR A 242 -10.12 12.81 -3.94
N LYS A 243 -10.14 11.47 -3.91
CA LYS A 243 -11.36 10.64 -3.89
C LYS A 243 -11.39 9.67 -2.72
N GLY A 244 -10.26 9.39 -2.10
CA GLY A 244 -10.15 8.71 -0.81
C GLY A 244 -9.83 7.23 -0.95
N LEU A 245 -9.58 6.62 0.21
CA LEU A 245 -9.19 5.20 0.32
C LEU A 245 -10.09 4.26 -0.50
N PRO A 246 -11.45 4.35 -0.46
CA PRO A 246 -12.29 3.40 -1.19
C PRO A 246 -12.04 3.39 -2.70
N SER A 247 -11.74 4.55 -3.29
CA SER A 247 -11.46 4.64 -4.72
C SER A 247 -10.09 4.09 -5.10
N ALA A 248 -9.08 4.29 -4.24
CA ALA A 248 -7.76 3.71 -4.45
C ALA A 248 -7.79 2.18 -4.28
N CYS A 249 -8.48 1.67 -3.25
CA CYS A 249 -8.72 0.24 -3.06
C CYS A 249 -9.47 -0.36 -4.25
N GLY A 250 -10.53 0.30 -4.75
CA GLY A 250 -11.29 -0.18 -5.92
C GLY A 250 -10.44 -0.24 -7.20
N PHE A 251 -9.60 0.77 -7.42
CA PHE A 251 -8.65 0.78 -8.53
C PHE A 251 -7.68 -0.40 -8.43
N HIS A 252 -6.99 -0.51 -7.29
CA HIS A 252 -5.94 -1.51 -7.10
C HIS A 252 -6.51 -2.93 -7.13
N TRP A 253 -7.61 -3.15 -6.41
CA TRP A 253 -8.31 -4.43 -6.38
C TRP A 253 -8.64 -4.93 -7.79
N PHE A 254 -9.13 -4.05 -8.68
CA PHE A 254 -9.49 -4.50 -10.03
C PHE A 254 -8.27 -4.82 -10.91
N VAL A 255 -7.18 -4.05 -10.80
CA VAL A 255 -5.92 -4.37 -11.51
C VAL A 255 -5.42 -5.74 -11.07
N ASP A 256 -5.37 -6.02 -9.77
CA ASP A 256 -4.85 -7.27 -9.25
C ASP A 256 -5.83 -8.44 -9.45
N MET A 257 -7.14 -8.20 -9.31
CA MET A 257 -8.16 -9.23 -9.57
C MET A 257 -8.11 -9.68 -11.03
N THR A 258 -7.96 -8.76 -11.97
CA THR A 258 -7.81 -9.11 -13.38
C THR A 258 -6.48 -9.82 -13.64
N ARG A 259 -5.37 -9.36 -13.05
CA ARG A 259 -4.08 -10.07 -13.12
C ARG A 259 -4.19 -11.53 -12.66
N PHE A 260 -4.69 -11.75 -11.44
CA PHE A 260 -4.85 -13.08 -10.85
C PHE A 260 -5.85 -13.95 -11.62
N LEU A 261 -6.93 -13.37 -12.13
CA LEU A 261 -7.92 -14.10 -12.94
C LEU A 261 -7.30 -14.69 -14.21
N PHE A 262 -6.38 -13.96 -14.83
CA PHE A 262 -5.66 -14.39 -16.02
C PHE A 262 -4.42 -15.26 -15.72
N GLY A 263 -4.20 -15.62 -14.44
CA GLY A 263 -3.15 -16.56 -14.03
C GLY A 263 -1.77 -15.96 -13.84
N TYR A 264 -1.67 -14.64 -13.67
CA TYR A 264 -0.41 -13.93 -13.41
C TYR A 264 -0.30 -13.45 -11.96
#